data_AF-A0A9D8I8C4-F1
#
_entry.id   AF-A0A9D8I8C4-F1
#
_cell.length_a   1.000
_cell.length_b   1.000
_cell.length_c   1.000
_cell.angle_alpha   90.00
_cell.angle_beta   90.00
_cell.angle_gamma   90.00
#
_symmetry.space_group_name_H-M   'P 1'
#
loop_
_entity.id
_entity.type
_entity.pdbx_description
1 polymer ?
#
loop_
_entity_poly.entity_id
_entity_poly.type
_entity_poly.pdbx_seq_one_letter_code
_entity_poly.pdbx_strand_id
1 'polypeptide(L)'
;MAFTRAGGIQIGHLTPLPFMREAVEALCRNVAVARGRIGPRLILENITFSVTLPGAEMPEAEFIGEVLERTDCGLLLDVTNLHVNSVNHGYDPLAFLDALPMERVVQRPSRGRGAA
;
A
#
# COMPACT_ATOMS: atom_id res chain seq x y z
N MET A 1 -4.01 1.07 0.22
CA MET A 1 -3.42 2.41 0.02
C MET A 1 -4.18 3.02 -1.11
N ALA A 2 -4.83 4.15 -0.88
CA ALA A 2 -5.82 4.70 -1.81
C ALA A 2 -5.97 6.21 -1.59
N PHE A 3 -6.60 6.88 -2.55
CA PHE A 3 -7.13 8.22 -2.36
C PHE A 3 -8.65 8.25 -2.61
N THR A 4 -9.32 9.29 -2.12
CA THR A 4 -10.77 9.48 -2.27
C THR A 4 -11.15 10.86 -2.82
N ARG A 5 -10.14 11.71 -3.07
CA ARG A 5 -10.30 13.07 -3.58
C ARG A 5 -9.13 13.43 -4.51
N ALA A 6 -9.42 14.02 -5.66
CA ALA A 6 -8.43 14.56 -6.58
C ALA A 6 -9.00 15.77 -7.34
N GLY A 7 -8.18 16.78 -7.64
CA GLY A 7 -8.60 17.95 -8.42
C GLY A 7 -9.80 18.71 -7.82
N GLY A 8 -9.96 18.71 -6.49
CA GLY A 8 -11.10 19.30 -5.80
C GLY A 8 -12.36 18.42 -5.77
N ILE A 9 -12.42 17.34 -6.55
CA ILE A 9 -13.57 16.43 -6.69
C ILE A 9 -13.49 15.30 -5.65
N GLN A 10 -14.62 15.02 -5.00
CA GLN A 10 -14.79 13.86 -4.11
C GLN A 10 -15.22 12.64 -4.94
N ILE A 11 -14.47 11.55 -4.84
CA ILE A 11 -14.68 10.33 -5.65
C ILE A 11 -15.65 9.36 -4.96
N GLY A 12 -15.76 9.43 -3.64
CA GLY A 12 -16.76 8.68 -2.86
C GLY A 12 -16.45 7.20 -2.63
N HIS A 13 -15.31 6.70 -3.13
CA HIS A 13 -14.83 5.34 -2.92
C HIS A 13 -13.29 5.31 -2.92
N LEU A 14 -12.70 4.17 -2.53
CA LEU A 14 -11.26 3.98 -2.56
C LEU A 14 -10.78 3.90 -4.02
N THR A 15 -9.90 4.82 -4.41
CA THR A 15 -9.31 4.87 -5.75
C THR A 15 -7.84 4.41 -5.68
N PRO A 16 -7.40 3.53 -6.60
CA PRO A 16 -6.00 3.08 -6.63
C PRO A 16 -5.07 4.25 -6.93
N LEU A 17 -3.84 4.18 -6.43
CA LEU A 17 -2.81 5.16 -6.74
C LEU A 17 -2.15 4.84 -8.09
N PRO A 18 -1.69 5.84 -8.85
CA PRO A 18 -0.76 5.56 -9.92
C PRO A 18 0.55 5.07 -9.30
N PHE A 19 1.08 3.94 -9.76
CA PHE A 19 2.31 3.36 -9.21
C PHE A 19 3.55 4.12 -9.71
N MET A 20 3.71 5.35 -9.24
CA MET A 20 4.75 6.33 -9.59
C MET A 20 5.51 6.76 -8.35
N ARG A 21 6.73 7.28 -8.52
CA ARG A 21 7.54 7.81 -7.40
C ARG A 21 6.83 8.95 -6.66
N GLU A 22 6.13 9.85 -7.34
CA GLU A 22 5.41 10.95 -6.71
C GLU A 22 4.31 10.45 -5.75
N ALA A 23 3.67 9.33 -6.10
CA ALA A 23 2.65 8.70 -5.25
C ALA A 23 3.29 8.03 -4.02
N VAL A 24 4.48 7.43 -4.15
CA VAL A 24 5.27 6.93 -3.01
C VAL A 24 5.59 8.08 -2.04
N GLU A 25 6.07 9.22 -2.56
CA GLU A 25 6.38 10.38 -1.73
C GLU A 25 5.14 10.96 -1.03
N ALA A 26 4.01 11.04 -1.74
CA ALA A 26 2.75 11.48 -1.17
C ALA A 26 2.29 10.56 -0.03
N LEU A 27 2.38 9.24 -0.21
CA LEU A 27 2.10 8.27 0.85
C LEU A 27 3.04 8.44 2.04
N CYS A 28 4.34 8.61 1.81
CA CYS A 28 5.32 8.81 2.88
C CYS A 28 5.00 10.05 3.72
N ARG A 29 4.67 11.18 3.07
CA ARG A 29 4.25 12.40 3.76
C ARG A 29 2.97 12.17 4.57
N ASN A 30 1.98 11.50 4.00
CA ASN A 30 0.72 11.21 4.68
C ASN A 30 0.91 10.30 5.89
N VAL A 31 1.79 9.28 5.78
CA VAL A 31 2.16 8.41 6.89
C VAL A 31 2.85 9.19 8.00
N ALA A 32 3.78 10.10 7.67
CA ALA A 32 4.44 10.95 8.67
C ALA A 32 3.43 11.82 9.43
N VAL A 33 2.48 12.44 8.72
CA VAL A 33 1.40 13.22 9.32
C VAL A 33 0.51 12.36 10.21
N ALA A 34 0.12 11.17 9.73
CA ALA A 34 -0.70 10.24 10.51
C ALA A 34 0.03 9.82 11.78
N ARG A 35 1.32 9.47 11.71
CA ARG A 35 2.13 9.10 12.88
C ARG A 35 2.19 10.19 13.94
N GLY A 36 2.33 11.44 13.52
CA GLY A 36 2.31 12.59 14.42
C GLY A 36 0.99 12.77 15.18
N ARG A 37 -0.09 12.14 14.72
CA ARG A 37 -1.45 12.27 15.30
C ARG A 37 -1.93 11.02 16.04
N ILE A 38 -1.70 9.83 15.47
CA ILE A 38 -2.26 8.57 15.97
C ILE A 38 -1.20 7.59 16.48
N GLY A 39 0.09 7.96 16.38
CA GLY A 39 1.22 7.19 16.93
C GLY A 39 2.03 6.42 15.89
N PRO A 40 3.18 5.83 16.28
CA PRO A 40 4.20 5.34 15.35
C PRO A 40 3.83 4.04 14.62
N ARG A 41 2.89 3.27 15.16
CA ARG A 41 2.58 1.91 14.70
C ARG A 41 1.45 1.94 13.66
N LEU A 42 1.81 2.18 12.41
CA LEU A 42 0.89 2.14 11.28
C LEU A 42 1.08 0.87 10.46
N ILE A 43 -0.05 0.36 9.98
CA ILE A 43 -0.10 -0.73 9.02
C ILE A 43 -0.87 -0.21 7.81
N LEU A 44 -0.32 -0.49 6.63
CA LEU A 44 -0.94 -0.19 5.35
C LEU A 44 -1.59 -1.46 4.81
N GLU A 45 -2.66 -1.32 4.05
CA GLU A 45 -3.43 -2.44 3.49
C GLU A 45 -3.53 -2.29 1.98
N ASN A 46 -3.48 -3.38 1.21
CA ASN A 46 -3.78 -3.37 -0.22
C ASN A 46 -5.30 -3.34 -0.45
N ILE A 47 -5.75 -2.64 -1.48
CA ILE A 47 -7.18 -2.53 -1.81
C ILE A 47 -7.50 -3.32 -3.07
N THR A 48 -8.74 -3.74 -3.22
CA THR A 48 -9.25 -4.13 -4.53
C THR A 48 -9.40 -2.91 -5.43
N PHE A 49 -9.04 -3.02 -6.71
CA PHE A 49 -9.31 -2.00 -7.72
C PHE A 49 -9.57 -2.61 -9.10
N SER A 50 -10.43 -1.94 -9.89
CA SER A 50 -10.82 -2.41 -11.23
C SER A 50 -10.15 -1.65 -12.37
N VAL A 51 -9.54 -0.49 -12.09
CA VAL A 51 -8.93 0.38 -13.11
C VAL A 51 -7.50 0.69 -12.72
N THR A 52 -6.57 0.44 -13.63
CA THR A 52 -5.18 0.88 -13.50
C THR A 52 -5.06 2.31 -14.01
N LEU A 53 -4.53 3.20 -13.17
CA LEU A 53 -4.28 4.58 -13.60
C LEU A 53 -3.06 4.62 -14.53
N PRO A 54 -3.10 5.43 -15.61
CA PRO A 54 -2.00 5.51 -16.55
C PRO A 54 -0.73 6.11 -15.92
N GLY A 55 0.41 5.78 -16.52
CA GLY A 55 1.72 6.34 -16.14
C GLY A 55 2.42 5.61 -14.99
N ALA A 56 2.04 4.38 -14.67
CA ALA A 56 2.81 3.55 -13.74
C ALA A 56 4.29 3.46 -14.16
N GLU A 57 5.18 3.73 -13.22
CA GLU A 57 6.64 3.66 -13.39
C GLU A 57 7.22 2.36 -12.86
N MET A 58 6.48 1.68 -11.98
CA MET A 58 6.87 0.43 -11.33
C MET A 58 5.65 -0.50 -11.16
N PRO A 59 5.87 -1.82 -11.02
CA PRO A 59 4.82 -2.77 -10.65
C PRO A 59 4.24 -2.49 -9.26
N GLU A 60 3.02 -2.97 -8.99
CA GLU A 60 2.35 -2.78 -7.71
C GLU A 60 3.15 -3.34 -6.53
N ALA A 61 3.74 -4.54 -6.64
CA ALA A 61 4.53 -5.14 -5.56
C ALA A 61 5.76 -4.28 -5.20
N GLU A 62 6.44 -3.74 -6.22
CA GLU A 62 7.58 -2.82 -6.04
C GLU A 62 7.13 -1.51 -5.39
N PHE A 63 6.00 -0.94 -5.85
CA PHE A 63 5.40 0.26 -5.24
C PHE A 63 5.09 0.06 -3.75
N ILE A 64 4.47 -1.07 -3.40
CA ILE A 64 4.17 -1.41 -2.00
C ILE A 64 5.48 -1.55 -1.22
N GLY A 65 6.48 -2.25 -1.77
CA GLY A 65 7.79 -2.41 -1.15
C GLY A 65 8.47 -1.08 -0.84
N GLU A 66 8.56 -0.18 -1.83
CA GLU A 66 9.15 1.15 -1.67
C GLU A 66 8.46 1.96 -0.55
N VAL A 67 7.12 1.93 -0.51
CA VAL A 67 6.35 2.64 0.53
C VAL A 67 6.64 2.05 1.90
N LEU A 68 6.62 0.73 2.05
CA LEU A 68 6.86 0.08 3.35
C LEU A 68 8.27 0.30 3.85
N GLU A 69 9.27 0.26 2.98
CA GLU A 69 10.67 0.51 3.32
C GLU A 69 10.87 1.95 3.81
N ARG A 70 10.44 2.95 3.03
CA ARG A 70 10.64 4.37 3.38
C ARG A 70 9.83 4.79 4.59
N THR A 71 8.68 4.16 4.80
CA THR A 71 7.83 4.48 5.93
C THR A 71 8.08 3.63 7.15
N ASP A 72 8.77 2.49 7.09
CA ASP A 72 8.83 1.54 8.21
C ASP A 72 7.43 1.13 8.73
N CYS A 73 6.44 1.05 7.83
CA CYS A 73 5.12 0.52 8.16
C CYS A 73 5.09 -1.00 8.01
N GLY A 74 4.14 -1.65 8.68
CA GLY A 74 3.75 -3.02 8.35
C GLY A 74 2.75 -3.06 7.18
N LEU A 75 2.59 -4.24 6.58
CA LEU A 75 1.58 -4.52 5.56
C LEU A 75 0.53 -5.49 6.13
N LEU A 76 -0.73 -5.08 6.17
CA LEU A 76 -1.86 -5.99 6.27
C LEU A 76 -2.19 -6.42 4.86
N LEU A 77 -1.65 -7.58 4.46
CA LEU A 77 -1.94 -8.15 3.16
C LEU A 77 -3.31 -8.84 3.19
N ASP A 78 -4.31 -8.21 2.58
CA ASP A 78 -5.59 -8.83 2.33
C ASP A 78 -5.48 -9.72 1.09
N VAL A 79 -5.49 -11.04 1.34
CA VAL A 79 -5.39 -12.09 0.32
C VAL A 79 -6.62 -12.12 -0.59
N THR A 80 -7.78 -11.70 -0.10
CA THR A 80 -9.00 -11.57 -0.92
C THR A 80 -8.81 -10.45 -1.93
N ASN A 81 -8.32 -9.30 -1.49
CA ASN A 81 -8.03 -8.18 -2.39
C ASN A 81 -6.94 -8.55 -3.41
N LEU A 82 -5.90 -9.27 -2.99
CA LEU A 82 -4.87 -9.80 -3.90
C LEU A 82 -5.48 -10.71 -4.96
N HIS A 83 -6.29 -11.69 -4.56
CA HIS A 83 -6.93 -12.61 -5.50
C HIS A 83 -7.87 -11.89 -6.48
N VAL A 84 -8.67 -10.94 -5.99
CA VAL A 84 -9.56 -10.17 -6.87
C VAL A 84 -8.76 -9.31 -7.84
N ASN A 85 -7.67 -8.66 -7.40
CA ASN A 85 -6.81 -7.90 -8.29
C ASN A 85 -6.11 -8.80 -9.32
N SER A 86 -5.66 -10.00 -8.94
CA SER A 86 -5.02 -10.93 -9.88
C SER A 86 -5.98 -11.36 -10.98
N VAL A 87 -7.26 -11.57 -10.65
CA VAL A 87 -8.32 -11.85 -11.62
C VAL A 87 -8.64 -10.62 -12.48
N ASN A 88 -8.80 -9.44 -11.87
CA ASN A 88 -9.13 -8.20 -12.59
C ASN A 88 -8.06 -7.80 -13.62
N HIS A 89 -6.78 -8.00 -13.28
CA HIS A 89 -5.65 -7.49 -14.05
C HIS A 89 -4.83 -8.60 -14.74
N GLY A 90 -5.20 -9.87 -14.56
CA GLY A 90 -4.62 -11.01 -15.27
C GLY A 90 -3.16 -11.32 -14.91
N TYR A 91 -2.76 -11.09 -13.65
CA TYR A 91 -1.41 -11.42 -13.17
C TYR A 91 -1.39 -12.68 -12.28
N ASP A 92 -0.21 -13.29 -12.12
CA ASP A 92 -0.01 -14.42 -11.21
C ASP A 92 0.13 -13.92 -9.75
N PRO A 93 -0.81 -14.28 -8.85
CA PRO A 93 -0.74 -13.84 -7.46
C PRO A 93 0.46 -14.44 -6.71
N LEU A 94 0.99 -15.60 -7.11
CA LEU A 94 2.18 -16.17 -6.47
C LEU A 94 3.43 -15.38 -6.83
N ALA A 95 3.61 -15.03 -8.11
CA ALA A 95 4.69 -14.14 -8.53
C ALA A 95 4.61 -12.76 -7.86
N PHE A 96 3.41 -12.25 -7.59
CA PHE A 96 3.22 -11.02 -6.83
C PHE A 96 3.68 -11.16 -5.37
N LEU A 97 3.34 -12.28 -4.72
CA LEU A 97 3.79 -12.57 -3.35
C LEU A 97 5.31 -12.72 -3.26
N ASP A 98 5.93 -13.38 -4.25
CA ASP A 98 7.38 -13.55 -4.32
C ASP A 98 8.15 -12.22 -4.47
N ALA A 99 7.50 -11.21 -5.06
CA ALA A 99 8.05 -9.86 -5.22
C ALA A 99 7.78 -8.94 -4.03
N LEU A 100 6.90 -9.31 -3.10
CA LEU A 100 6.59 -8.51 -1.92
C LEU A 100 7.62 -8.74 -0.79
N PRO A 101 7.92 -7.72 0.03
CA PRO A 101 8.72 -7.88 1.23
C PRO A 101 7.92 -8.60 2.33
N MET A 102 7.84 -9.92 2.25
CA MET A 102 6.98 -10.75 3.09
C MET A 102 7.29 -10.62 4.59
N GLU A 103 8.51 -10.24 4.97
CA GLU A 103 8.90 -9.92 6.34
C GLU A 103 8.19 -8.69 6.93
N ARG A 104 7.61 -7.84 6.08
CA ARG A 104 6.81 -6.67 6.48
C ARG A 104 5.33 -7.03 6.69
N VAL A 105 4.89 -8.22 6.29
CA VAL A 105 3.48 -8.64 6.42
C VAL A 105 3.15 -8.95 7.88
N VAL A 106 2.09 -8.33 8.40
CA VAL A 106 1.68 -8.42 9.81
C VAL A 106 0.17 -8.56 9.94
N GLN A 107 -0.28 -9.37 10.91
CA GLN A 107 -1.71 -9.55 11.21
C GLN A 107 -2.26 -8.46 12.15
N ARG A 108 -1.40 -7.91 13.01
CA ARG A 108 -1.74 -6.87 14.00
C ARG A 108 -0.49 -6.02 14.22
N PRO A 109 -0.60 -4.73 14.63
CA PRO A 109 0.56 -4.00 15.07
C PRO A 109 1.25 -4.79 16.18
N SER A 110 2.48 -5.23 15.95
CA SER A 110 3.24 -5.89 17.00
C SER A 110 3.42 -4.87 18.12
N ARG A 111 3.21 -5.27 19.38
CA ARG A 111 3.79 -4.52 20.50
C ARG A 111 5.28 -4.77 20.37
N GLY A 112 6.05 -3.73 20.07
CA GLY A 112 7.49 -3.87 19.90
C GLY A 112 8.06 -4.54 21.15
N ARG A 113 8.84 -5.60 20.97
CA ARG A 113 9.87 -5.91 21.95
C ARG A 113 10.76 -4.68 21.99
N GLY A 114 10.86 -4.05 23.15
CA GLY A 114 11.91 -3.06 23.38
C GLY A 114 13.24 -3.71 23.05
N ALA A 115 14.07 -3.01 22.28
CA ALA A 115 15.49 -3.25 22.32
C ALA A 115 15.91 -3.15 23.80
N ALA A 116 16.46 -4.25 24.32
CA ALA A 116 17.24 -4.26 25.54
C ALA A 116 18.71 -4.00 25.17
#